data_AF-A0A4V0XYT9-F1
#
_entry.id   AF-A0A4V0XYT9-F1
#
_cell.length_a   1.000
_cell.length_b   1.000
_cell.length_c   1.000
_cell.angle_alpha   90.00
_cell.angle_beta   90.00
_cell.angle_gamma   90.00
#
_symmetry.space_group_name_H-M   'P 1'
#
loop_
_entity.id
_entity.type
_entity.pdbx_description
1 polymer ?
#
loop_
_entity_poly.entity_id
_entity_poly.type
_entity_poly.pdbx_seq_one_letter_code
_entity_poly.pdbx_strand_id
1 'polypeptide(L)'
;MSTLTQAELAALQSPLSNDCRVLYLLGLRVSANSATTSTAPVDYKQLLNLLNGDNKEEPYQRGRQINSLIKQLEQVGLVSLPVDLDIEHTINGKSLLLPLITEPKSDFEQLHQRHCSMHASWTPNKSLFEEMAALLGIIDKTYEDNDIGEFVAYWLGRPSSVFSEFQWTQKFANNIKRKRLASGYGSANTPTKIVGTQQVKVAAGIEADDNARKLVEKYAASKKS
;
A
#
# COMPACT_ATOMS: atom_id res chain seq x y z
N MET A 1 -18.30 -16.35 -16.40
CA MET A 1 -17.72 -16.58 -15.06
C MET A 1 -16.56 -15.62 -14.89
N SER A 2 -16.49 -14.88 -13.78
CA SER A 2 -15.32 -14.05 -13.47
C SER A 2 -14.13 -14.97 -13.19
N THR A 3 -12.96 -14.61 -13.71
CA THR A 3 -11.70 -15.32 -13.45
C THR A 3 -11.31 -15.18 -11.98
N LEU A 4 -10.75 -16.24 -11.39
CA LEU A 4 -10.21 -16.21 -10.02
C LEU A 4 -8.97 -15.31 -10.00
N THR A 5 -8.80 -14.53 -8.93
CA THR A 5 -7.55 -13.79 -8.72
C THR A 5 -6.43 -14.73 -8.32
N GLN A 6 -5.17 -14.30 -8.45
CA GLN A 6 -4.04 -15.13 -8.04
C GLN A 6 -4.06 -15.43 -6.53
N ALA A 7 -4.48 -14.46 -5.70
CA ALA A 7 -4.61 -14.65 -4.26
C ALA A 7 -5.71 -15.65 -3.90
N GLU A 8 -6.84 -15.58 -4.61
CA GLU A 8 -7.95 -16.51 -4.44
C GLU A 8 -7.55 -17.94 -4.81
N LEU A 9 -6.85 -18.11 -5.95
CA LEU A 9 -6.31 -19.39 -6.40
C LEU A 9 -5.34 -19.99 -5.37
N ALA A 10 -4.41 -19.18 -4.86
CA ALA A 10 -3.44 -19.64 -3.87
C ALA A 10 -4.12 -20.12 -2.58
N ALA A 11 -5.12 -19.38 -2.09
CA ALA A 11 -5.89 -19.79 -0.91
C ALA A 11 -6.71 -21.07 -1.15
N LEU A 12 -7.30 -21.24 -2.33
CA LEU A 12 -8.02 -22.47 -2.71
C LEU A 12 -7.10 -23.70 -2.84
N GLN A 13 -5.82 -23.48 -3.16
CA GLN A 13 -4.79 -24.53 -3.23
C GLN A 13 -4.22 -24.92 -1.85
N SER A 14 -4.54 -24.18 -0.79
CA SER A 14 -4.19 -24.56 0.59
C SER A 14 -4.92 -25.85 1.05
N PRO A 15 -4.52 -26.47 2.17
CA PRO A 15 -5.17 -27.66 2.75
C PRO A 15 -6.64 -27.45 3.22
N LEU A 16 -7.56 -27.20 2.29
CA LEU A 16 -9.02 -27.14 2.50
C LEU A 16 -9.70 -28.46 2.12
N SER A 17 -10.86 -28.72 2.70
CA SER A 17 -11.75 -29.78 2.24
C SER A 17 -12.33 -29.46 0.85
N ASN A 18 -12.73 -30.48 0.10
CA ASN A 18 -13.40 -30.28 -1.19
C ASN A 18 -14.74 -29.57 -1.02
N ASP A 19 -15.46 -29.86 0.07
CA ASP A 19 -16.73 -29.22 0.39
C ASP A 19 -16.56 -27.71 0.63
N CYS A 20 -15.48 -27.28 1.28
CA CYS A 20 -15.14 -25.85 1.39
C CYS A 20 -14.94 -25.20 0.01
N ARG A 21 -14.23 -25.88 -0.90
CA ARG A 21 -14.00 -25.38 -2.27
C ARG A 21 -15.33 -25.27 -3.04
N VAL A 22 -16.19 -26.27 -2.94
CA VAL A 22 -17.54 -26.26 -3.54
C VAL A 22 -18.39 -25.14 -2.97
N LEU A 23 -18.46 -25.04 -1.63
CA LEU A 23 -19.20 -24.00 -0.93
C LEU A 23 -18.78 -22.61 -1.39
N TYR A 24 -17.47 -22.37 -1.47
CA TYR A 24 -16.92 -21.10 -1.91
C TYR A 24 -17.19 -20.82 -3.38
N LEU A 25 -16.70 -21.69 -4.29
CA LEU A 25 -16.72 -21.44 -5.73
C LEU A 25 -18.12 -21.44 -6.34
N LEU A 26 -18.98 -22.36 -5.88
CA LEU A 26 -20.31 -22.58 -6.48
C LEU A 26 -21.44 -22.00 -5.64
N GLY A 27 -21.23 -21.80 -4.34
CA GLY A 27 -22.24 -21.25 -3.43
C GLY A 27 -22.08 -19.74 -3.23
N LEU A 28 -20.99 -19.33 -2.59
CA LEU A 28 -20.81 -17.95 -2.12
C LEU A 28 -20.35 -17.01 -3.24
N ARG A 29 -19.33 -17.41 -4.01
CA ARG A 29 -18.65 -16.55 -4.97
C ARG A 29 -19.52 -16.15 -6.16
N VAL A 30 -20.40 -17.04 -6.62
CA VAL A 30 -21.24 -16.82 -7.82
C VAL A 30 -22.13 -15.59 -7.69
N SER A 31 -22.57 -15.28 -6.47
CA SER A 31 -23.46 -14.17 -6.16
C SER A 31 -22.76 -12.94 -5.58
N ALA A 32 -21.43 -12.97 -5.46
CA ALA A 32 -20.68 -11.91 -4.81
C ALA A 32 -20.52 -10.67 -5.70
N ASN A 33 -20.65 -9.50 -5.10
CA ASN A 33 -20.44 -8.22 -5.76
C ASN A 33 -18.94 -7.86 -5.72
N SER A 34 -18.29 -7.82 -6.88
CA SER A 34 -16.85 -7.52 -7.00
C SER A 34 -16.45 -6.12 -6.51
N ALA A 35 -17.37 -5.15 -6.49
CA ALA A 35 -17.08 -3.80 -6.00
C ALA A 35 -17.09 -3.73 -4.47
N THR A 36 -18.03 -4.41 -3.82
CA THR A 36 -18.21 -4.36 -2.36
C THR A 36 -17.63 -5.58 -1.63
N THR A 37 -17.15 -6.58 -2.38
CA THR A 37 -16.74 -7.93 -1.93
C THR A 37 -17.80 -8.76 -1.19
N SER A 38 -18.96 -8.17 -0.89
CA SER A 38 -20.08 -8.81 -0.22
C SER A 38 -20.75 -9.90 -1.06
N THR A 39 -21.11 -11.01 -0.41
CA THR A 39 -22.00 -12.04 -0.95
C THR A 39 -23.45 -11.57 -0.92
N ALA A 40 -24.31 -12.26 -1.69
CA ALA A 40 -25.73 -12.31 -1.37
C ALA A 40 -25.94 -12.91 0.04
N PRO A 41 -27.09 -12.67 0.69
CA PRO A 41 -27.42 -13.29 1.96
C PRO A 41 -27.31 -14.82 1.89
N VAL A 42 -26.63 -15.41 2.88
CA VAL A 42 -26.45 -16.86 3.00
C VAL A 42 -27.81 -17.55 3.06
N ASP A 43 -28.05 -18.54 2.19
CA ASP A 43 -29.23 -19.41 2.24
C ASP A 43 -28.81 -20.84 2.56
N TYR A 44 -29.01 -21.27 3.81
CA TYR A 44 -28.65 -22.62 4.25
C TYR A 44 -29.36 -23.71 3.44
N LYS A 45 -30.62 -23.52 3.04
CA LYS A 45 -31.34 -24.54 2.28
C LYS A 45 -30.69 -24.74 0.91
N GLN A 46 -30.36 -23.63 0.24
CA GLN A 46 -29.68 -23.67 -1.05
C GLN A 46 -28.28 -24.30 -0.91
N LEU A 47 -27.51 -23.90 0.10
CA LEU A 47 -26.14 -24.39 0.29
C LEU A 47 -26.09 -25.86 0.70
N LEU A 48 -27.03 -26.32 1.53
CA LEU A 48 -27.15 -27.74 1.89
C LEU A 48 -27.48 -28.59 0.66
N ASN A 49 -28.42 -28.13 -0.19
CA ASN A 49 -28.73 -28.81 -1.44
C ASN A 49 -27.52 -28.88 -2.39
N LEU A 50 -26.76 -27.78 -2.48
CA LEU A 50 -25.54 -27.72 -3.30
C LEU A 50 -24.48 -28.71 -2.80
N LEU A 51 -24.21 -28.73 -1.49
CA LEU A 51 -23.16 -29.57 -0.91
C LEU A 51 -23.51 -31.06 -0.93
N ASN A 52 -24.78 -31.40 -0.71
CA ASN A 52 -25.21 -32.79 -0.72
C ASN A 52 -25.25 -33.36 -2.14
N GLY A 53 -25.63 -32.55 -3.14
CA GLY A 53 -25.86 -33.05 -4.49
C GLY A 53 -26.78 -34.27 -4.48
N ASP A 54 -26.33 -35.36 -5.11
CA ASP A 54 -27.03 -36.66 -5.12
C ASP A 54 -26.59 -37.62 -3.99
N ASN A 55 -25.68 -37.20 -3.11
CA ASN A 55 -25.16 -38.05 -2.03
C ASN A 55 -26.23 -38.26 -0.95
N LYS A 56 -26.55 -39.53 -0.67
CA LYS A 56 -27.54 -39.95 0.32
C LYS A 56 -26.93 -40.61 1.56
N GLU A 57 -25.64 -40.91 1.57
CA GLU A 57 -25.01 -41.70 2.63
C GLU A 57 -24.68 -40.84 3.86
N GLU A 58 -24.04 -39.69 3.65
CA GLU A 58 -23.65 -38.77 4.75
C GLU A 58 -24.00 -37.31 4.42
N PRO A 59 -25.30 -36.96 4.33
CA PRO A 59 -25.69 -35.62 3.96
C PRO A 59 -25.47 -34.61 5.09
N TYR A 60 -25.08 -33.39 4.71
CA TYR A 60 -25.22 -32.20 5.54
C TYR A 60 -26.70 -31.93 5.81
N GLN A 61 -27.08 -31.74 7.07
CA GLN A 61 -28.48 -31.54 7.48
C GLN A 61 -28.71 -30.25 8.26
N ARG A 62 -27.65 -29.67 8.84
CA ARG A 62 -27.77 -28.57 9.80
C ARG A 62 -26.92 -27.38 9.37
N GLY A 63 -27.48 -26.17 9.54
CA GLY A 63 -26.77 -24.91 9.26
C GLY A 63 -25.43 -24.77 10.00
N ARG A 64 -25.32 -25.32 11.22
CA ARG A 64 -24.04 -25.36 11.96
C ARG A 64 -22.90 -26.04 11.19
N GLN A 65 -23.20 -27.01 10.33
CA GLN A 65 -22.18 -27.67 9.51
C GLN A 65 -21.71 -26.74 8.39
N ILE A 66 -22.60 -25.91 7.84
CA ILE A 66 -22.23 -24.82 6.93
C ILE A 66 -21.32 -23.83 7.65
N ASN A 67 -21.65 -23.44 8.89
CA ASN A 67 -20.81 -22.55 9.69
C ASN A 67 -19.41 -23.14 9.93
N SER A 68 -19.29 -24.44 10.18
CA SER A 68 -17.99 -25.13 10.29
C SER A 68 -17.15 -25.05 9.02
N LEU A 69 -17.77 -25.12 7.84
CA LEU A 69 -17.08 -24.93 6.56
C LEU A 69 -16.68 -23.46 6.34
N ILE A 70 -17.56 -22.52 6.68
CA ILE A 70 -17.28 -21.07 6.60
C ILE A 70 -16.12 -20.68 7.52
N LYS A 71 -16.05 -21.25 8.73
CA LYS A 71 -14.94 -21.03 9.66
C LYS A 71 -13.59 -21.51 9.09
N GLN A 72 -13.58 -22.61 8.32
CA GLN A 72 -12.38 -23.04 7.61
C GLN A 72 -12.01 -22.09 6.46
N LEU A 73 -13.00 -21.59 5.72
CA LEU A 73 -12.77 -20.58 4.68
C LEU A 73 -12.26 -19.25 5.25
N GLU A 74 -12.71 -18.89 6.45
CA GLU A 74 -12.22 -17.72 7.17
C GLU A 74 -10.74 -17.88 7.57
N GLN A 75 -10.34 -19.05 8.07
CA GLN A 75 -8.96 -19.33 8.47
C GLN A 75 -7.94 -19.15 7.34
N VAL A 76 -8.35 -19.41 6.10
CA VAL A 76 -7.49 -19.23 4.91
C VAL A 76 -7.69 -17.87 4.23
N GLY A 77 -8.54 -17.00 4.80
CA GLY A 77 -8.82 -15.66 4.29
C GLY A 77 -9.70 -15.59 3.03
N LEU A 78 -10.34 -16.70 2.63
CA LEU A 78 -11.29 -16.69 1.50
C LEU A 78 -12.60 -15.99 1.86
N VAL A 79 -12.99 -16.05 3.14
CA VAL A 79 -14.19 -15.41 3.70
C VAL A 79 -13.77 -14.53 4.88
N SER A 80 -14.49 -13.44 5.08
CA SER A 80 -14.39 -12.61 6.29
C SER A 80 -15.80 -12.31 6.81
N LEU A 81 -15.95 -12.39 8.14
CA LEU A 81 -17.20 -12.10 8.84
C LEU A 81 -17.27 -10.58 9.13
N PRO A 82 -18.42 -9.92 8.91
CA PRO A 82 -18.64 -8.57 9.41
C PRO A 82 -18.47 -8.52 10.95
N VAL A 83 -18.04 -7.36 11.47
CA VAL A 83 -17.68 -7.18 12.91
C VAL A 83 -18.81 -7.59 13.86
N ASP A 84 -20.06 -7.36 13.48
CA ASP A 84 -21.24 -7.63 14.32
C ASP A 84 -21.78 -9.06 14.17
N LEU A 85 -21.10 -9.92 13.38
CA LEU A 85 -21.58 -11.24 13.04
C LEU A 85 -20.86 -12.31 13.85
N ASP A 86 -21.60 -13.02 14.69
CA ASP A 86 -21.09 -14.17 15.43
C ASP A 86 -21.38 -15.49 14.68
N ILE A 87 -20.31 -16.18 14.25
CA ILE A 87 -20.37 -17.45 13.51
C ILE A 87 -20.86 -18.62 14.36
N GLU A 88 -20.80 -18.51 15.69
CA GLU A 88 -21.33 -19.53 16.60
C GLU A 88 -22.88 -19.50 16.61
N HIS A 89 -23.49 -18.43 16.10
CA HIS A 89 -24.92 -18.29 15.90
C HIS A 89 -25.35 -18.52 14.43
N THR A 90 -26.66 -18.47 14.17
CA THR A 90 -27.17 -18.56 12.80
C THR A 90 -26.75 -17.35 11.98
N ILE A 91 -26.11 -17.60 10.84
CA ILE A 91 -25.75 -16.58 9.85
C ILE A 91 -26.62 -16.68 8.58
N ASN A 92 -27.66 -17.51 8.62
CA ASN A 92 -28.68 -17.56 7.56
C ASN A 92 -29.31 -16.18 7.35
N GLY A 93 -29.44 -15.77 6.09
CA GLY A 93 -29.93 -14.45 5.71
C GLY A 93 -28.94 -13.31 5.94
N LYS A 94 -27.67 -13.60 6.27
CA LYS A 94 -26.63 -12.59 6.46
C LYS A 94 -25.63 -12.61 5.31
N SER A 95 -25.05 -11.45 4.98
CA SER A 95 -24.01 -11.35 3.96
C SER A 95 -22.62 -11.50 4.58
N LEU A 96 -21.72 -12.11 3.81
CA LEU A 96 -20.31 -12.31 4.15
C LEU A 96 -19.43 -11.51 3.20
N LEU A 97 -18.16 -11.31 3.54
CA LEU A 97 -17.20 -10.65 2.66
C LEU A 97 -16.25 -11.68 2.04
N LEU A 98 -15.96 -11.56 0.74
CA LEU A 98 -14.99 -12.38 0.03
C LEU A 98 -13.79 -11.50 -0.36
N PRO A 99 -12.81 -11.27 0.53
CA PRO A 99 -11.80 -10.23 0.35
C PRO A 99 -10.87 -10.45 -0.86
N LEU A 100 -10.72 -11.69 -1.31
CA LEU A 100 -9.77 -12.06 -2.37
C LEU A 100 -10.37 -12.03 -3.79
N ILE A 101 -11.68 -11.74 -3.95
CA ILE A 101 -12.32 -11.76 -5.28
C ILE A 101 -11.93 -10.58 -6.17
N THR A 102 -11.30 -9.57 -5.57
CA THR A 102 -10.81 -8.38 -6.24
C THR A 102 -9.32 -8.32 -5.98
N GLU A 103 -8.52 -8.23 -7.04
CA GLU A 103 -7.09 -7.96 -6.85
C GLU A 103 -6.96 -6.60 -6.18
N PRO A 104 -6.05 -6.45 -5.20
CA PRO A 104 -5.68 -5.13 -4.74
C PRO A 104 -5.12 -4.41 -5.95
N LYS A 105 -5.96 -3.58 -6.60
CA LYS A 105 -5.48 -2.69 -7.64
C LYS A 105 -4.40 -1.87 -6.97
N SER A 106 -3.16 -2.07 -7.38
CA SER A 106 -2.12 -1.11 -7.08
C SER A 106 -2.68 0.24 -7.52
N ASP A 107 -2.87 1.17 -6.59
CA ASP A 107 -3.39 2.51 -6.90
C ASP A 107 -2.61 3.15 -8.07
N PHE A 108 -1.33 2.74 -8.24
CA PHE A 108 -0.48 3.16 -9.34
C PHE A 108 -0.96 2.77 -10.72
N GLU A 109 -1.66 1.64 -10.93
CA GLU A 109 -2.18 1.30 -12.27
C GLU A 109 -3.18 2.34 -12.78
N GLN A 110 -4.03 2.87 -11.89
CA GLN A 110 -4.96 3.94 -12.23
C GLN A 110 -4.22 5.25 -12.56
N LEU A 111 -3.09 5.50 -11.90
CA LEU A 111 -2.25 6.68 -12.12
C LEU A 111 -1.57 6.68 -13.50
N HIS A 112 -1.51 5.55 -14.20
CA HIS A 112 -1.06 5.47 -15.58
C HIS A 112 -2.17 5.79 -16.60
N GLN A 113 -3.44 5.68 -16.22
CA GLN A 113 -4.57 5.78 -17.15
C GLN A 113 -5.03 7.23 -17.37
N ARG A 114 -4.97 8.08 -16.32
CA ARG A 114 -5.45 9.46 -16.37
C ARG A 114 -4.36 10.41 -16.85
N HIS A 115 -4.56 10.98 -18.04
CA HIS A 115 -3.66 11.95 -18.65
C HIS A 115 -4.23 13.37 -18.54
N CYS A 116 -3.41 14.30 -18.10
CA CYS A 116 -3.78 15.72 -18.01
C CYS A 116 -2.58 16.63 -18.35
N SER A 117 -2.90 17.82 -18.85
CA SER A 117 -1.94 18.93 -18.87
C SER A 117 -1.70 19.43 -17.44
N MET A 118 -0.54 20.02 -17.20
CA MET A 118 -0.22 20.65 -15.92
C MET A 118 -1.25 21.74 -15.57
N HIS A 119 -1.61 21.85 -14.28
CA HIS A 119 -2.53 22.87 -13.77
C HIS A 119 -2.02 23.46 -12.44
N ALA A 120 -2.51 24.65 -12.10
CA ALA A 120 -1.99 25.43 -10.95
C ALA A 120 -2.16 24.74 -9.58
N SER A 121 -3.19 23.91 -9.43
CA SER A 121 -3.47 23.14 -8.21
C SER A 121 -2.88 21.73 -8.21
N TRP A 122 -1.98 21.42 -9.16
CA TRP A 122 -1.37 20.09 -9.22
C TRP A 122 -0.42 19.88 -8.04
N THR A 123 -0.48 18.69 -7.45
CA THR A 123 0.42 18.22 -6.39
C THR A 123 0.79 16.77 -6.65
N PRO A 124 2.04 16.35 -6.41
CA PRO A 124 2.45 14.98 -6.65
C PRO A 124 1.70 14.00 -5.73
N ASN A 125 1.38 12.81 -6.23
CA ASN A 125 0.94 11.72 -5.37
C ASN A 125 2.06 11.35 -4.38
N LYS A 126 1.81 11.52 -3.08
CA LYS A 126 2.82 11.34 -2.03
C LYS A 126 3.40 9.93 -1.97
N SER A 127 2.54 8.90 -2.00
CA SER A 127 2.98 7.50 -1.96
C SER A 127 3.85 7.17 -3.17
N LEU A 128 3.43 7.61 -4.36
CA LEU A 128 4.19 7.42 -5.58
C LEU A 128 5.54 8.15 -5.54
N PHE A 129 5.56 9.38 -5.04
CA PHE A 129 6.79 10.15 -4.91
C PHE A 129 7.79 9.43 -4.00
N GLU A 130 7.37 8.90 -2.85
CA GLU A 130 8.24 8.21 -1.90
C GLU A 130 8.87 6.94 -2.48
N GLU A 131 8.14 6.22 -3.35
CA GLU A 131 8.64 5.07 -4.10
C GLU A 131 9.60 5.49 -5.20
N MET A 132 9.22 6.48 -6.02
CA MET A 132 10.09 7.02 -7.07
C MET A 132 11.39 7.57 -6.47
N ALA A 133 11.32 8.25 -5.33
CA ALA A 133 12.47 8.73 -4.58
C ALA A 133 13.38 7.57 -4.16
N ALA A 134 12.83 6.48 -3.61
CA ALA A 134 13.61 5.29 -3.26
C ALA A 134 14.32 4.67 -4.47
N LEU A 135 13.60 4.49 -5.59
CA LEU A 135 14.15 3.93 -6.84
C LEU A 135 15.23 4.83 -7.44
N LEU A 136 15.06 6.14 -7.33
CA LEU A 136 16.02 7.13 -7.82
C LEU A 136 17.22 7.34 -6.87
N GLY A 137 17.23 6.69 -5.70
CA GLY A 137 18.29 6.81 -4.70
C GLY A 137 18.24 8.13 -3.92
N ILE A 138 17.08 8.77 -3.84
CA ILE A 138 16.86 10.00 -3.09
C ILE A 138 16.64 9.62 -1.61
N ILE A 139 17.60 9.96 -0.75
CA ILE A 139 17.58 9.59 0.68
C ILE A 139 16.54 10.41 1.46
N ASP A 140 16.55 11.73 1.29
CA ASP A 140 15.58 12.61 1.91
C ASP A 140 14.29 12.64 1.06
N LYS A 141 13.16 12.14 1.56
CA LYS A 141 11.91 12.08 0.77
C LYS A 141 10.99 13.28 0.99
N THR A 142 11.54 14.40 1.46
CA THR A 142 10.76 15.63 1.67
C THR A 142 10.84 16.58 0.47
N TYR A 143 9.80 17.37 0.27
CA TYR A 143 9.77 18.49 -0.68
C TYR A 143 8.97 19.62 -0.05
N GLU A 144 9.26 20.84 -0.44
CA GLU A 144 8.58 22.04 0.04
C GLU A 144 7.53 22.52 -0.98
N ASP A 145 6.57 23.33 -0.55
CA ASP A 145 5.56 23.93 -1.45
C ASP A 145 6.20 24.75 -2.58
N ASN A 146 7.36 25.36 -2.30
CA ASN A 146 8.13 26.08 -3.31
C ASN A 146 8.65 25.16 -4.43
N ASP A 147 9.01 23.91 -4.12
CA ASP A 147 9.42 22.93 -5.14
C ASP A 147 8.27 22.60 -6.08
N ILE A 148 7.06 22.45 -5.54
CA ILE A 148 5.84 22.24 -6.34
C ILE A 148 5.56 23.45 -7.20
N GLY A 149 5.61 24.67 -6.62
CA GLY A 149 5.37 25.91 -7.34
C GLY A 149 6.32 26.12 -8.52
N GLU A 150 7.62 25.89 -8.32
CA GLU A 150 8.64 25.98 -9.36
C GLU A 150 8.38 24.97 -10.49
N PHE A 151 8.04 23.73 -10.14
CA PHE A 151 7.74 22.67 -11.10
C PHE A 151 6.47 22.97 -11.92
N VAL A 152 5.39 23.37 -11.24
CA VAL A 152 4.13 23.73 -11.88
C VAL A 152 4.33 24.92 -12.83
N ALA A 153 5.02 25.98 -12.39
CA ALA A 153 5.29 27.15 -13.22
C ALA A 153 6.07 26.80 -14.50
N TYR A 154 7.09 25.94 -14.39
CA TYR A 154 7.87 25.48 -15.55
C TYR A 154 7.01 24.75 -16.59
N TRP A 155 6.09 23.89 -16.13
CA TRP A 155 5.25 23.08 -17.02
C TRP A 155 3.99 23.78 -17.51
N LEU A 156 3.48 24.78 -16.77
CA LEU A 156 2.41 25.67 -17.25
C LEU A 156 2.83 26.45 -18.51
N GLY A 157 4.13 26.78 -18.63
CA GLY A 157 4.69 27.37 -19.86
C GLY A 157 4.73 26.41 -21.06
N ARG A 158 4.33 25.14 -20.90
CA ARG A 158 4.38 24.08 -21.92
C ARG A 158 3.04 23.34 -22.01
N PRO A 159 1.94 24.00 -22.42
CA PRO A 159 0.58 23.45 -22.34
C PRO A 159 0.35 22.21 -23.22
N SER A 160 1.18 22.00 -24.25
CA SER A 160 1.15 20.80 -25.11
C SER A 160 1.66 19.54 -24.41
N SER A 161 2.24 19.65 -23.22
CA SER A 161 2.72 18.52 -22.44
C SER A 161 1.56 17.88 -21.68
N VAL A 162 1.11 16.72 -22.16
CA VAL A 162 0.07 15.91 -21.53
C VAL A 162 0.69 14.62 -21.05
N PHE A 163 0.63 14.37 -19.75
CA PHE A 163 1.21 13.20 -19.12
C PHE A 163 0.25 12.58 -18.12
N SER A 164 0.48 11.32 -17.79
CA SER A 164 -0.24 10.67 -16.69
C SER A 164 0.22 11.21 -15.34
N GLU A 165 -0.62 11.07 -14.32
CA GLU A 165 -0.25 11.44 -12.94
C GLU A 165 1.04 10.71 -12.49
N PHE A 166 1.20 9.47 -12.95
CA PHE A 166 2.44 8.71 -12.74
C PHE A 166 3.66 9.41 -13.34
N GLN A 167 3.55 9.79 -14.61
CA GLN A 167 4.62 10.46 -15.35
C GLN A 167 4.92 11.85 -14.78
N TRP A 168 3.91 12.59 -14.32
CA TRP A 168 4.10 13.88 -13.66
C TRP A 168 4.87 13.73 -12.36
N THR A 169 4.46 12.80 -11.49
CA THR A 169 5.14 12.52 -10.23
C THR A 169 6.57 12.01 -10.47
N GLN A 170 6.79 11.17 -11.48
CA GLN A 170 8.14 10.70 -11.86
C GLN A 170 9.03 11.86 -12.34
N LYS A 171 8.50 12.78 -13.15
CA LYS A 171 9.23 13.98 -13.60
C LYS A 171 9.55 14.90 -12.42
N PHE A 172 8.63 15.05 -11.47
CA PHE A 172 8.85 15.81 -10.25
C PHE A 172 9.96 15.19 -9.39
N ALA A 173 9.94 13.89 -9.14
CA ALA A 173 11.00 13.19 -8.40
C ALA A 173 12.39 13.37 -9.06
N ASN A 174 12.46 13.31 -10.39
CA ASN A 174 13.68 13.60 -11.13
C ASN A 174 14.13 15.07 -11.02
N ASN A 175 13.18 16.02 -10.99
CA ASN A 175 13.48 17.42 -10.77
C ASN A 175 14.11 17.63 -9.38
N ILE A 176 13.51 17.07 -8.32
CA ILE A 176 14.06 17.12 -6.95
C ILE A 176 15.46 16.52 -6.89
N LYS A 177 15.68 15.34 -7.52
CA LYS A 177 17.01 14.73 -7.61
C LYS A 177 18.04 15.68 -8.23
N ARG A 178 17.71 16.29 -9.36
CA ARG A 178 18.59 17.25 -10.06
C ARG A 178 18.89 18.48 -9.21
N LYS A 179 17.85 19.07 -8.59
CA LYS A 179 17.98 20.24 -7.72
C LYS A 179 18.96 19.97 -6.58
N ARG A 180 18.84 18.82 -5.92
CA ARG A 180 19.74 18.44 -4.81
C ARG A 180 21.15 18.10 -5.23
N LEU A 181 21.34 17.48 -6.41
CA LEU A 181 22.68 17.28 -6.97
C LEU A 181 23.34 18.63 -7.28
N ALA A 182 22.60 19.58 -7.86
CA ALA A 182 23.10 20.93 -8.14
C ALA A 182 23.42 21.72 -6.86
N SER A 183 22.55 21.66 -5.85
CA SER A 183 22.78 22.30 -4.54
C SER A 183 23.96 21.71 -3.77
N GLY A 184 24.29 20.43 -4.00
CA GLY A 184 25.47 19.77 -3.44
C GLY A 184 26.81 20.19 -4.08
N TYR A 185 26.79 20.90 -5.21
CA TYR A 185 28.01 21.41 -5.85
C TYR A 185 28.42 22.82 -5.36
N GLY A 186 27.64 23.46 -4.47
CA GLY A 186 27.76 24.90 -4.21
C GLY A 186 27.82 25.37 -2.74
N SER A 187 27.94 24.49 -1.74
CA SER A 187 27.98 24.94 -0.33
C SER A 187 29.33 24.66 0.33
N ALA A 188 30.25 25.61 0.21
CA ALA A 188 31.58 25.58 0.85
C ALA A 188 31.54 25.64 2.40
N ASN A 189 30.36 25.73 3.04
CA ASN A 189 30.23 25.98 4.48
C ASN A 189 29.34 24.99 5.26
N THR A 190 29.02 23.82 4.70
CA THR A 190 28.36 22.76 5.48
C THR A 190 29.20 21.49 5.42
N PRO A 191 29.61 20.88 6.56
CA PRO A 191 30.33 19.61 6.53
C PRO A 191 29.39 18.52 5.97
N THR A 192 29.51 18.27 4.68
CA THR A 192 28.74 17.25 3.96
C THR A 192 29.53 15.96 3.95
N LYS A 193 28.98 14.89 4.53
CA LYS A 193 29.52 13.55 4.35
C LYS A 193 29.04 13.02 3.00
N ILE A 194 29.95 12.62 2.13
CA ILE A 194 29.61 11.94 0.88
C ILE A 194 29.24 10.49 1.22
N VAL A 195 27.99 10.11 0.94
CA VAL A 195 27.53 8.72 1.03
C VAL A 195 27.06 8.32 -0.37
N GLY A 196 27.88 7.52 -1.07
CA GLY A 196 27.64 7.20 -2.48
C GLY A 196 27.86 8.41 -3.40
N THR A 197 26.88 8.71 -4.26
CA THR A 197 26.95 9.84 -5.22
C THR A 197 26.33 11.14 -4.69
N GLN A 198 25.87 11.17 -3.44
CA GLN A 198 25.21 12.34 -2.86
C GLN A 198 25.87 12.78 -1.55
N GLN A 199 25.86 14.10 -1.33
CA GLN A 199 26.28 14.75 -0.09
C GLN A 199 25.08 14.90 0.85
N VAL A 200 25.20 14.38 2.08
CA VAL A 200 24.17 14.47 3.12
C VAL A 200 24.58 15.52 4.16
N LYS A 201 23.65 16.40 4.55
CA LYS A 201 23.84 17.34 5.67
C LYS A 201 23.89 16.52 6.97
N VAL A 202 25.05 16.53 7.63
CA VAL A 202 25.18 15.99 8.99
C VAL A 202 24.55 17.02 9.93
N ALA A 203 23.51 16.62 10.68
CA ALA A 203 23.02 17.46 11.78
C ALA A 203 24.19 17.73 12.72
N ALA A 204 24.36 18.98 13.15
CA ALA A 204 25.43 19.38 14.05
C ALA A 204 25.31 18.60 15.37
N GLY A 205 25.96 17.43 15.44
CA GLY A 205 26.30 16.80 16.68
C GLY A 205 27.24 17.77 17.37
N ILE A 206 26.81 18.29 18.52
CA ILE A 206 27.66 19.06 19.42
C ILE A 206 28.71 18.07 19.96
N GLU A 207 29.76 17.81 19.20
CA GLU A 207 31.02 17.36 19.78
C GLU A 207 31.68 18.62 20.33
N ALA A 208 31.76 18.70 21.65
CA ALA A 208 32.59 19.69 22.31
C ALA A 208 34.02 19.47 21.83
N ASP A 209 34.46 20.33 20.92
CA ASP A 209 35.78 20.32 20.31
C ASP A 209 36.86 20.23 21.40
N ASP A 210 37.73 19.22 21.30
CA ASP A 210 38.86 19.03 22.21
C ASP A 210 39.77 20.29 22.28
N ASN A 211 39.72 21.17 21.26
CA ASN A 211 40.38 22.47 21.31
C ASN A 211 39.72 23.45 22.28
N ALA A 212 38.40 23.42 22.45
CA ALA A 212 37.70 24.25 23.44
C ALA A 212 38.08 23.81 24.86
N ARG A 213 38.23 22.51 25.11
CA ARG A 213 38.71 21.97 26.40
C ARG A 213 40.15 22.39 26.68
N LYS A 214 41.04 22.29 25.69
CA LYS A 214 42.45 22.72 25.81
C LYS A 214 42.61 24.24 26.00
N LEU A 215 41.74 25.04 25.40
CA LEU A 215 41.72 26.50 25.61
C LEU A 215 41.32 26.83 27.05
N VAL A 216 40.28 26.18 27.60
CA VAL A 216 39.85 26.38 28.99
C VAL A 216 40.91 25.93 29.98
N GLU A 217 41.60 24.80 29.74
CA GLU A 217 42.73 24.35 30.58
C GLU A 217 43.91 25.35 30.55
N LYS A 218 44.22 25.93 29.39
CA LYS A 218 45.30 26.92 29.25
C LYS A 218 45.02 28.23 30.00
N TYR A 219 43.77 28.69 30.04
CA TYR A 219 43.38 29.89 30.80
C TYR A 219 43.09 29.61 32.28
N ALA A 220 42.72 28.38 32.65
CA ALA A 220 42.58 27.97 34.05
C ALA A 220 43.94 27.85 34.76
N ALA A 221 44.99 27.37 34.06
CA ALA A 221 46.34 27.28 34.58
C ALA A 221 47.02 28.66 34.79
N SER A 222 46.58 29.70 34.07
CA SER A 222 47.13 31.06 34.17
C SER A 222 46.59 31.87 35.36
N LYS A 223 45.65 31.33 36.15
CA LYS A 223 44.96 32.09 37.21
C LYS A 223 45.27 31.64 38.64
N LYS A 224 46.28 30.81 38.85
CA LYS A 224 46.86 30.57 40.18
C LYS A 224 48.36 30.85 40.14
N SER A 225 48.71 31.98 40.76
CA SER A 225 49.98 32.41 41.37
C SER A 225 51.29 31.85 40.82
#